data_AF-A0A7S2NCJ6-F1
#
_entry.id   AF-A0A7S2NCJ6-F1
#
_cell.length_a   1.000
_cell.length_b   1.000
_cell.length_c   1.000
_cell.angle_alpha   90.00
_cell.angle_beta   90.00
_cell.angle_gamma   90.00
#
_symmetry.space_group_name_H-M   'P 1'
#
loop_
_entity.id
_entity.type
_entity.pdbx_description
1 polymer ?
#
loop_
_entity_poly.entity_id
_entity_poly.type
_entity_poly.pdbx_seq_one_letter_code
_entity_poly.pdbx_strand_id
1 'polypeptide(L)'
;KDIVSMKAHVPDAIFRKTAGAESSAPMLDMAQVQKAVDMINRAKRPIFYVGQGANHCPEILTKVVKKANVPVTTTVHAMGVFDERDPLSMHMLGMHGAAYANFAMQNADCIVAVGSRFDDRT
;
A
#
# COMPACT_ATOMS: atom_id res chain seq x y z
N LYS A 1 15.62 -37.09 -3.50
CA LYS A 1 15.68 -36.07 -2.41
C LYS A 1 14.37 -35.30 -2.49
N ASP A 2 13.38 -35.73 -1.71
CA ASP A 2 12.01 -35.22 -1.74
C ASP A 2 11.95 -33.83 -1.08
N ILE A 3 11.63 -32.79 -1.85
CA ILE A 3 11.49 -31.40 -1.34
C ILE A 3 10.23 -31.27 -0.48
N VAL A 4 9.25 -32.16 -0.66
CA VAL A 4 7.95 -32.13 0.03
C VAL A 4 8.06 -32.45 1.53
N SER A 5 9.11 -33.15 1.96
CA SER A 5 9.31 -33.53 3.38
C SER A 5 10.16 -32.53 4.18
N MET A 6 10.65 -31.45 3.57
CA MET A 6 11.42 -30.43 4.29
C MET A 6 10.49 -29.50 5.06
N LYS A 7 10.24 -29.79 6.34
CA LYS A 7 9.73 -28.77 7.27
C LYS A 7 10.86 -27.78 7.54
N ALA A 8 10.79 -26.59 6.94
CA ALA A 8 11.66 -25.49 7.32
C ALA A 8 11.34 -25.12 8.78
N HIS A 9 12.22 -25.50 9.71
CA HIS A 9 12.18 -25.01 11.07
C HIS A 9 12.83 -23.62 11.07
N VAL A 10 12.02 -22.57 11.04
CA VAL A 10 12.48 -21.19 11.18
C VAL A 10 12.50 -20.87 12.68
N PRO A 11 13.68 -20.66 13.30
CA PRO A 11 13.76 -20.35 14.72
C PRO A 11 13.00 -19.06 15.05
N ASP A 12 12.22 -19.05 16.13
CA ASP A 12 11.47 -17.86 16.60
C ASP A 12 12.37 -16.64 16.83
N ALA A 13 13.67 -16.86 17.06
CA ALA A 13 14.69 -15.82 17.19
C ALA A 13 14.91 -14.98 15.91
N ILE A 14 14.46 -15.44 14.74
CA ILE A 14 14.52 -14.66 13.48
C ILE A 14 13.45 -13.56 13.47
N PHE A 15 12.34 -13.75 14.17
CA PHE A 15 11.27 -12.76 14.25
C PHE A 15 11.58 -11.71 15.31
N ARG A 16 12.36 -10.69 14.92
CA ARG A 16 12.56 -9.52 15.77
C ARG A 16 11.24 -8.76 15.88
N LYS A 17 10.61 -8.83 17.06
CA LYS A 17 9.45 -8.01 17.40
C LYS A 17 9.90 -6.55 17.35
N THR A 18 9.48 -5.81 16.33
CA THR A 18 9.69 -4.36 16.29
C THR A 18 8.88 -3.76 17.41
N ALA A 19 9.57 -3.21 18.41
CA ALA A 19 8.95 -2.32 19.38
C ALA A 19 8.49 -1.08 18.60
N GLY A 20 7.19 -0.98 18.36
CA GLY A 20 6.59 0.24 17.82
C GLY A 20 6.87 1.36 18.81
N ALA A 21 7.60 2.39 18.36
CA ALA A 21 7.67 3.63 19.11
C ALA A 21 6.26 4.23 19.10
N GLU A 22 5.64 4.35 20.28
CA GLU A 22 4.42 5.15 20.44
C GLU A 22 4.78 6.63 20.26
N SER A 23 4.74 7.08 19.01
CA SER A 23 4.66 8.49 18.69
C SER A 23 3.24 8.95 19.01
N SER A 24 3.10 10.06 19.75
CA SER A 24 1.81 10.73 19.93
C SER A 24 1.23 11.01 18.54
N ALA A 25 0.08 10.42 18.23
CA ALA A 25 -0.57 10.60 16.94
C ALA A 25 -0.66 12.10 16.64
N PRO A 26 -0.17 12.58 15.48
CA PRO A 26 -0.27 13.99 15.15
C PRO A 26 -1.74 14.41 15.16
N MET A 27 -2.04 15.62 15.65
CA MET A 27 -3.40 16.16 15.58
C MET A 27 -3.85 16.17 14.11
N LEU A 28 -4.95 15.48 13.84
CA LEU A 28 -5.57 15.43 12.52
C LEU A 28 -6.33 16.73 12.27
N ASP A 29 -5.97 17.43 11.19
CA ASP A 29 -6.78 18.53 10.68
C ASP A 29 -7.90 18.00 9.78
N MET A 30 -9.12 17.98 10.31
CA MET A 30 -10.30 17.50 9.60
C MET A 30 -10.61 18.32 8.33
N ALA A 31 -10.20 19.58 8.24
CA ALA A 31 -10.36 20.38 7.03
C ALA A 31 -9.46 19.86 5.90
N GLN A 32 -8.23 19.44 6.22
CA GLN A 32 -7.35 18.80 5.24
C GLN A 32 -7.85 17.42 4.81
N VAL A 33 -8.40 16.63 5.75
CA VAL A 33 -9.02 15.35 5.43
C VAL A 33 -10.19 15.55 4.47
N GLN A 34 -11.08 16.52 4.73
CA GLN A 34 -12.20 16.81 3.84
C GLN A 34 -11.72 17.25 2.46
N LYS A 35 -10.69 18.10 2.38
CA LYS A 35 -10.09 18.51 1.11
C LYS A 35 -9.53 17.33 0.32
N ALA A 36 -8.87 16.38 0.99
CA ALA A 36 -8.37 15.16 0.36
C ALA A 36 -9.51 14.29 -0.19
N VAL A 37 -10.58 14.11 0.59
CA VAL A 37 -11.79 13.38 0.17
C VAL A 37 -12.42 14.04 -1.07
N ASP A 38 -12.54 15.37 -1.08
CA ASP A 38 -13.09 16.11 -2.21
C ASP A 38 -12.25 15.96 -3.48
N MET A 39 -10.92 15.94 -3.35
CA MET A 39 -10.01 15.69 -4.47
C MET A 39 -10.16 14.27 -5.02
N ILE A 40 -10.23 13.27 -4.14
CA ILE A 40 -10.42 11.86 -4.53
C ILE A 40 -11.76 11.68 -5.25
N ASN A 41 -12.84 12.26 -4.73
CA ASN A 41 -14.18 12.14 -5.30
C ASN A 41 -14.33 12.84 -6.66
N ARG A 42 -13.54 13.88 -6.93
CA ARG A 42 -13.56 14.61 -8.22
C ARG A 42 -12.62 14.01 -9.26
N ALA A 43 -11.66 13.19 -8.84
CA ALA A 43 -10.71 12.54 -9.72
C ALA A 43 -11.42 11.52 -10.62
N LYS A 44 -11.06 11.49 -11.90
CA LYS A 44 -11.58 10.51 -12.86
C LYS A 44 -10.76 9.23 -12.85
N ARG A 45 -9.47 9.33 -12.49
CA ARG A 45 -8.50 8.24 -12.47
C ARG A 45 -7.66 8.31 -11.18
N PRO A 46 -8.28 8.28 -9.98
CA PRO A 46 -7.54 8.22 -8.73
C PRO A 46 -6.83 6.88 -8.58
N ILE A 47 -5.66 6.89 -7.93
CA ILE A 47 -4.92 5.67 -7.58
C ILE A 47 -4.38 5.79 -6.15
N PHE A 48 -4.55 4.74 -5.35
CA PHE A 48 -3.84 4.60 -4.08
C PHE A 48 -2.42 4.09 -4.33
N TYR A 49 -1.43 4.87 -3.92
CA TYR A 49 -0.01 4.52 -3.96
C TYR A 49 0.46 4.21 -2.54
N VAL A 50 0.63 2.91 -2.24
CA VAL A 50 0.80 2.42 -0.88
C VAL A 50 2.25 2.05 -0.61
N GLY A 51 2.84 2.66 0.40
CA GLY A 51 4.20 2.40 0.86
C GLY A 51 4.27 1.68 2.20
N GLN A 52 5.49 1.41 2.67
CA GLN A 52 5.79 0.59 3.85
C GLN A 52 5.06 1.05 5.13
N GLY A 53 4.78 2.35 5.26
CA GLY A 53 4.08 2.90 6.42
C GLY A 53 2.66 2.37 6.60
N ALA A 54 2.07 1.74 5.58
CA ALA A 54 0.76 1.11 5.66
C ALA A 54 0.79 -0.34 6.17
N ASN A 55 1.96 -0.95 6.37
CA ASN A 55 2.10 -2.38 6.71
C ASN A 55 1.37 -2.80 8.00
N HIS A 56 1.13 -1.85 8.91
CA HIS A 56 0.46 -2.11 10.19
C HIS A 56 -1.07 -1.92 10.15
N CYS A 57 -1.63 -1.48 9.02
CA CYS A 57 -3.04 -1.13 8.89
C CYS A 57 -3.75 -1.72 7.65
N PRO A 58 -3.51 -3.00 7.26
CA PRO A 58 -4.05 -3.57 6.01
C PRO A 58 -5.59 -3.61 5.98
N GLU A 59 -6.23 -3.88 7.12
CA GLU A 59 -7.70 -3.95 7.22
C GLU A 59 -8.37 -2.59 6.99
N ILE A 60 -7.80 -1.53 7.58
CA ILE A 60 -8.33 -0.16 7.44
C ILE A 60 -8.12 0.32 6.01
N LEU A 61 -6.94 0.09 5.44
CA LEU A 61 -6.65 0.39 4.04
C LEU A 61 -7.68 -0.28 3.13
N THR A 62 -7.89 -1.58 3.31
CA THR A 62 -8.85 -2.35 2.49
C THR A 62 -10.26 -1.77 2.59
N LYS A 63 -10.74 -1.41 3.79
CA LYS A 63 -12.05 -0.77 3.98
C LYS A 63 -12.16 0.56 3.24
N VAL A 64 -11.14 1.41 3.30
CA VAL A 64 -11.13 2.71 2.63
C VAL A 64 -11.11 2.53 1.10
N VAL A 65 -10.21 1.69 0.60
CA VAL A 65 -10.06 1.38 -0.83
C VAL A 65 -11.37 0.83 -1.41
N LYS A 66 -11.98 -0.15 -0.73
CA LYS A 66 -13.25 -0.75 -1.16
C LYS A 66 -14.41 0.24 -1.14
N LYS A 67 -14.45 1.11 -0.14
CA LYS A 67 -15.47 2.17 -0.06
C LYS A 67 -15.31 3.20 -1.17
N ALA A 68 -14.07 3.58 -1.48
CA ALA A 68 -13.76 4.53 -2.53
C ALA A 68 -13.88 3.91 -3.94
N ASN A 69 -13.79 2.57 -4.04
CA ASN A 69 -13.72 1.81 -5.29
C ASN A 69 -12.59 2.30 -6.21
N VAL A 70 -11.40 2.50 -5.62
CA VAL A 70 -10.22 3.06 -6.29
C VAL A 70 -9.13 1.98 -6.39
N PRO A 71 -8.44 1.83 -7.53
CA PRO A 71 -7.35 0.88 -7.66
C PRO A 71 -6.16 1.20 -6.75
N VAL A 72 -5.43 0.16 -6.34
CA VAL A 72 -4.28 0.23 -5.43
C VAL A 72 -3.05 -0.31 -6.12
N THR A 73 -1.94 0.40 -6.01
CA THR A 73 -0.62 -0.12 -6.32
C THR A 73 0.30 0.02 -5.11
N THR A 74 1.26 -0.89 -4.98
CA THR A 74 2.15 -1.01 -3.82
C THR A 74 3.60 -0.79 -4.22
N THR A 75 4.38 -0.19 -3.33
CA THR A 75 5.85 -0.26 -3.46
C THR A 75 6.33 -1.67 -3.10
N VAL A 76 7.57 -1.99 -3.46
CA VAL A 76 8.21 -3.27 -3.07
C VAL A 76 8.13 -3.53 -1.56
N HIS A 77 8.15 -2.46 -0.75
CA HIS A 77 8.12 -2.55 0.71
C HIS A 77 6.71 -2.70 1.30
N ALA A 78 5.68 -2.59 0.47
CA ALA A 78 4.26 -2.67 0.85
C ALA A 78 3.51 -3.78 0.10
N MET A 79 4.21 -4.65 -0.64
CA MET A 79 3.60 -5.84 -1.23
C MET A 79 2.92 -6.69 -0.15
N GLY A 80 1.74 -7.21 -0.48
CA GLY A 80 0.91 -7.98 0.46
C GLY A 80 0.13 -7.16 1.51
N VAL A 81 0.31 -5.83 1.60
CA VAL A 81 -0.54 -4.99 2.48
C VAL A 81 -2.00 -4.94 2.00
N PHE A 82 -2.18 -5.03 0.68
CA PHE A 82 -3.47 -5.21 0.04
C PHE A 82 -3.46 -6.54 -0.71
N ASP A 83 -4.59 -7.26 -0.72
CA ASP A 83 -4.66 -8.57 -1.37
C ASP A 83 -4.39 -8.43 -2.88
N GLU A 84 -3.33 -9.07 -3.37
CA GLU A 84 -2.91 -9.02 -4.78
C GLU A 84 -3.87 -9.76 -5.71
N ARG A 85 -4.77 -10.57 -5.18
CA ARG A 85 -5.83 -11.24 -5.94
C ARG A 85 -7.08 -10.38 -6.09
N ASP A 86 -7.15 -9.28 -5.36
CA ASP A 86 -8.28 -8.37 -5.43
C ASP A 86 -8.36 -7.69 -6.80
N PRO A 87 -9.56 -7.52 -7.40
CA PRO A 87 -9.70 -6.83 -8.68
C PRO A 87 -9.22 -5.37 -8.68
N LEU A 88 -9.14 -4.73 -7.51
CA LEU A 88 -8.59 -3.37 -7.39
C LEU A 88 -7.06 -3.37 -7.27
N SER A 89 -6.41 -4.53 -7.18
CA SER A 89 -4.96 -4.60 -7.05
C SER A 89 -4.30 -4.44 -8.41
N MET A 90 -3.49 -3.40 -8.52
CA MET A 90 -2.64 -3.14 -9.69
C MET A 90 -1.27 -3.80 -9.55
N HIS A 91 -1.01 -4.55 -8.47
CA HIS A 91 0.29 -5.10 -8.10
C HIS A 91 1.37 -4.03 -7.90
N MET A 92 2.60 -4.50 -7.67
CA MET A 92 3.75 -3.66 -7.37
C MET A 92 4.08 -2.75 -8.57
N LEU A 93 4.30 -1.45 -8.33
CA LEU A 93 4.84 -0.53 -9.34
C LEU A 93 6.38 -0.38 -9.25
N GLY A 94 6.94 0.41 -10.16
CA GLY A 94 8.34 0.83 -10.14
C GLY A 94 9.19 0.12 -11.18
N MET A 95 10.51 0.21 -11.03
CA MET A 95 11.51 -0.25 -12.00
C MET A 95 11.39 -1.73 -12.38
N HIS A 96 10.92 -2.58 -11.47
CA HIS A 96 10.69 -4.02 -11.68
C HIS A 96 9.24 -4.42 -11.41
N GLY A 97 8.33 -3.43 -11.38
CA GLY A 97 6.91 -3.64 -11.13
C GLY A 97 6.12 -4.03 -12.38
N ALA A 98 4.82 -4.19 -12.19
CA ALA A 98 3.85 -4.40 -13.24
C ALA A 98 3.81 -3.19 -14.19
N ALA A 99 3.97 -3.43 -15.49
CA ALA A 99 3.95 -2.37 -16.49
C ALA A 99 2.63 -1.59 -16.48
N TYR A 100 1.50 -2.27 -16.28
CA TYR A 100 0.18 -1.63 -16.23
C TYR A 100 -0.02 -0.79 -14.96
N ALA A 101 0.63 -1.14 -13.83
CA ALA A 101 0.65 -0.27 -12.65
C ALA A 101 1.37 1.04 -12.97
N ASN A 102 2.52 0.95 -13.63
CA ASN A 102 3.30 2.12 -14.06
C ASN A 102 2.52 2.99 -15.05
N PHE A 103 1.86 2.39 -16.05
CA PHE A 103 1.02 3.13 -16.99
C PHE A 103 -0.18 3.80 -16.31
N ALA A 104 -0.83 3.10 -15.37
CA ALA A 104 -1.94 3.67 -14.62
C ALA A 104 -1.48 4.88 -13.79
N MET A 105 -0.34 4.76 -13.09
CA MET A 105 0.25 5.87 -12.33
C MET A 105 0.59 7.08 -13.20
N GLN A 106 1.17 6.88 -14.38
CA GLN A 106 1.46 7.97 -15.33
C GLN A 106 0.19 8.67 -15.85
N ASN A 107 -0.94 7.95 -15.88
CA ASN A 107 -2.22 8.46 -16.34
C ASN A 107 -3.15 8.91 -15.20
N ALA A 108 -2.72 8.78 -13.95
CA ALA A 108 -3.52 9.17 -12.80
C ALA A 108 -3.70 10.70 -12.77
N ASP A 109 -4.92 11.15 -12.47
CA ASP A 109 -5.19 12.58 -12.20
C ASP A 109 -5.23 12.90 -10.71
N CYS A 110 -5.19 11.88 -9.85
CA CYS A 110 -5.03 12.00 -8.41
C CYS A 110 -4.26 10.78 -7.87
N ILE A 111 -3.19 11.03 -7.12
CA ILE A 111 -2.41 10.00 -6.44
C ILE A 111 -2.61 10.16 -4.94
N VAL A 112 -3.16 9.12 -4.30
CA VAL A 112 -3.35 9.05 -2.84
C VAL A 112 -2.20 8.27 -2.24
N ALA A 113 -1.16 8.98 -1.82
CA ALA A 113 0.01 8.38 -1.21
C ALA A 113 -0.26 8.01 0.25
N VAL A 114 -0.14 6.73 0.59
CA VAL A 114 -0.37 6.22 1.94
C VAL A 114 0.91 5.57 2.45
N GLY A 115 1.54 6.18 3.46
CA GLY A 115 2.74 5.61 4.10
C GLY A 115 3.93 5.44 3.17
N SER A 116 4.00 6.20 2.07
CA SER A 116 5.12 6.14 1.13
C SER A 116 6.08 7.32 1.29
N ARG A 117 7.32 7.07 0.90
CA ARG A 117 8.43 8.03 0.88
C ARG A 117 8.83 8.48 -0.53
N PHE A 118 8.19 7.93 -1.57
CA PHE A 118 8.55 8.14 -2.99
C PHE A 118 10.04 7.91 -3.24
N ASP A 119 10.46 6.64 -3.21
CA ASP A 119 11.86 6.31 -3.45
C ASP A 119 12.25 6.41 -4.93
N ASP A 120 13.55 6.38 -5.21
CA ASP A 120 14.13 6.52 -6.55
C ASP A 120 13.75 5.39 -7.50
N ARG A 121 13.24 4.26 -6.98
CA ARG A 121 12.95 3.06 -7.76
C ARG A 121 11.45 2.83 -7.99
N THR A 122 10.58 3.69 -7.45
CA THR A 122 9.12 3.59 -7.56
C THR A 122 8.48 4.86 -8.05
#